data_AF-A0A9D1JAR3-F1
#
_entry.id   AF-A0A9D1JAR3-F1
#
_cell.length_a   1.000
_cell.length_b   1.000
_cell.length_c   1.000
_cell.angle_alpha   90.00
_cell.angle_beta   90.00
_cell.angle_gamma   90.00
#
_symmetry.space_group_name_H-M   'P 1'
#
loop_
_entity.id
_entity.type
_entity.pdbx_description
1 polymer ?
#
loop_
_entity_poly.entity_id
_entity_poly.type
_entity_poly.pdbx_seq_one_letter_code
_entity_poly.pdbx_strand_id
1 'polypeptide(L)'
;VFGLVMNVIGAYCIFRQNKLRTFMTLFFVFSLMFNGGTVPTYMVIRTLGMTGTIWSLILPGCTNAMFIMMTMNAYKQVPYSTIESAELDGAGHFTIMFKILLPQAMGLVTVCMINTAILSWNSWFEASIYVPSNKEIWPLQLWIRQIVADNESILQAATPDWNKYLVSYCVIIIATLPVLIAMPFAQKQLQKGSLLGAVKE
;
A
#
# COMPACT_ATOMS: atom_id res chain seq x y z
N VAL A 1 7.78 1.96 0.88
CA VAL A 1 8.66 2.90 0.13
C VAL A 1 8.70 2.57 -1.36
N PHE A 2 9.16 1.39 -1.75
CA PHE A 2 9.21 0.97 -3.17
C PHE A 2 7.91 1.22 -3.93
N GLY A 3 6.79 0.81 -3.34
CA GLY A 3 5.48 1.04 -3.92
C GLY A 3 5.08 2.51 -4.13
N LEU A 4 5.48 3.40 -3.23
CA LEU A 4 5.19 4.83 -3.37
C LEU A 4 5.98 5.45 -4.50
N VAL A 5 7.25 5.06 -4.64
CA VAL A 5 8.09 5.51 -5.75
C VAL A 5 7.48 5.08 -7.08
N MET A 6 7.05 3.81 -7.19
CA MET A 6 6.37 3.30 -8.38
C MET A 6 5.06 4.04 -8.68
N ASN A 7 4.26 4.32 -7.65
CA ASN A 7 3.00 5.05 -7.80
C ASN A 7 3.23 6.50 -8.26
N VAL A 8 4.24 7.19 -7.69
CA VAL A 8 4.61 8.56 -8.07
C VAL A 8 5.11 8.64 -9.51
N ILE A 9 5.97 7.71 -9.92
CA ILE A 9 6.48 7.63 -11.29
C ILE A 9 5.33 7.32 -12.26
N GLY A 10 4.50 6.31 -11.94
CA GLY A 10 3.35 5.95 -12.75
C GLY A 10 2.37 7.11 -12.94
N ALA A 11 2.11 7.86 -11.86
CA ALA A 11 1.27 9.05 -11.91
C ALA A 11 1.85 10.15 -12.81
N TYR A 12 3.17 10.38 -12.76
CA TYR A 12 3.86 11.34 -13.62
C TYR A 12 3.78 10.96 -15.11
N CYS A 13 3.98 9.68 -15.43
CA CYS A 13 3.89 9.18 -16.81
C CYS A 13 2.49 9.39 -17.42
N ILE A 14 1.42 9.19 -16.63
CA ILE A 14 0.03 9.42 -17.09
C ILE A 14 -0.31 10.91 -17.12
N PHE A 15 0.22 11.69 -16.17
CA PHE A 15 0.02 13.13 -16.11
C PHE A 15 0.53 13.82 -17.38
N ARG A 16 1.69 13.39 -17.91
CA ARG A 16 2.25 13.97 -19.12
C ARG A 16 1.37 13.66 -20.33
N GLN A 17 1.17 14.66 -21.18
CA GLN A 17 0.37 14.55 -22.41
C GLN A 17 1.14 13.77 -23.49
N ASN A 18 1.26 12.46 -23.32
CA ASN A 18 1.89 11.57 -24.28
C ASN A 18 0.81 10.79 -25.07
N LYS A 19 1.13 10.32 -26.28
CA LYS A 19 0.21 9.52 -27.12
C LYS A 19 -0.35 8.27 -26.40
N LEU A 20 0.42 7.73 -25.46
CA LEU A 20 0.07 6.55 -24.64
C LEU A 20 -0.82 6.87 -23.44
N ARG A 21 -1.06 8.15 -23.10
CA ARG A 21 -1.79 8.56 -21.89
C ARG A 21 -3.16 7.91 -21.80
N THR A 22 -3.93 7.93 -22.90
CA THR A 22 -5.28 7.36 -22.93
C THR A 22 -5.27 5.86 -22.64
N PHE A 23 -4.35 5.13 -23.30
CA PHE A 23 -4.19 3.70 -23.10
C PHE A 23 -3.76 3.36 -21.66
N MET A 24 -2.75 4.05 -21.13
CA MET A 24 -2.28 3.83 -19.75
C MET A 24 -3.37 4.14 -18.73
N THR A 25 -4.10 5.25 -18.91
CA THR A 25 -5.22 5.61 -18.02
C THR A 25 -6.29 4.52 -18.04
N LEU A 26 -6.67 4.06 -19.23
CA LEU A 26 -7.68 3.01 -19.40
C LEU A 26 -7.22 1.68 -18.79
N PHE A 27 -5.94 1.33 -18.94
CA PHE A 27 -5.35 0.14 -18.33
C PHE A 27 -5.43 0.18 -16.80
N PHE A 28 -5.02 1.28 -16.17
CA PHE A 28 -5.09 1.40 -14.70
C PHE A 28 -6.53 1.44 -14.18
N VAL A 29 -7.44 2.13 -14.88
CA VAL A 29 -8.86 2.13 -14.53
C VAL A 29 -9.46 0.73 -14.68
N PHE A 30 -9.12 0.01 -15.74
CA PHE A 30 -9.55 -1.38 -15.93
C PHE A 30 -9.08 -2.27 -14.77
N SER A 31 -7.82 -2.14 -14.34
CA SER A 31 -7.28 -2.91 -13.20
C SER A 31 -7.95 -2.61 -11.86
N LEU A 32 -8.62 -1.47 -11.72
CA LEU A 32 -9.43 -1.15 -10.54
C LEU A 32 -10.77 -1.88 -10.54
N MET A 33 -11.35 -2.08 -11.72
CA MET A 33 -12.64 -2.73 -11.88
C MET A 33 -12.52 -4.24 -11.97
N PHE A 34 -11.41 -4.72 -12.53
CA PHE A 34 -11.16 -6.13 -12.81
C PHE A 34 -9.88 -6.60 -12.10
N ASN A 35 -10.01 -7.64 -11.29
CA ASN A 35 -8.89 -8.29 -10.62
C ASN A 35 -8.97 -9.81 -10.89
N GLY A 36 -7.82 -10.43 -11.19
CA GLY A 36 -7.75 -11.88 -11.44
C GLY A 36 -8.09 -12.73 -10.22
N GLY A 37 -8.12 -12.15 -9.01
CA GLY A 37 -8.37 -12.85 -7.76
C GLY A 37 -7.13 -13.56 -7.23
N THR A 38 -7.26 -14.13 -6.04
CA THR A 38 -6.14 -14.73 -5.31
C THR A 38 -5.54 -15.94 -6.03
N VAL A 39 -6.36 -16.82 -6.62
CA VAL A 39 -5.87 -18.05 -7.25
C VAL A 39 -5.02 -17.76 -8.50
N PRO A 40 -5.48 -16.98 -9.50
CA PRO A 40 -4.63 -16.61 -10.64
C PRO A 40 -3.39 -15.83 -10.23
N THR A 41 -3.50 -14.91 -9.28
CA THR A 41 -2.34 -14.15 -8.77
C THR A 41 -1.30 -15.08 -8.15
N TYR A 42 -1.74 -16.07 -7.36
CA TYR A 42 -0.86 -17.08 -6.80
C TYR A 42 -0.15 -17.91 -7.88
N MET A 43 -0.87 -18.32 -8.93
CA MET A 43 -0.29 -19.08 -10.03
C MET A 43 0.81 -18.29 -10.75
N VAL A 44 0.63 -16.98 -10.93
CA VAL A 44 1.67 -16.09 -11.50
C VAL A 44 2.90 -16.05 -10.59
N ILE A 45 2.73 -15.79 -9.30
CA ILE A 45 3.84 -15.70 -8.33
C ILE A 45 4.61 -17.02 -8.21
N ARG A 46 3.88 -18.14 -8.25
CA ARG A 46 4.47 -19.48 -8.27
C ARG A 46 5.25 -19.73 -9.56
N THR A 47 4.71 -19.35 -10.71
CA THR A 47 5.38 -19.52 -12.02
C THR A 47 6.64 -18.67 -12.13
N LEU A 48 6.66 -17.50 -11.49
CA LEU A 48 7.84 -16.65 -11.37
C LEU A 48 8.88 -17.19 -10.36
N GLY A 49 8.60 -18.30 -9.67
CA GLY A 49 9.52 -18.90 -8.69
C GLY A 49 9.69 -18.09 -7.40
N MET A 50 8.77 -17.18 -7.11
CA MET A 50 8.90 -16.23 -5.99
C MET A 50 8.30 -16.73 -4.68
N THR A 51 7.51 -17.80 -4.71
CA THR A 51 6.90 -18.40 -3.51
C THR A 51 7.95 -18.79 -2.48
N GLY A 52 7.71 -18.52 -1.20
CA GLY A 52 8.67 -18.77 -0.12
C GLY A 52 9.69 -17.65 0.11
N THR A 53 9.67 -16.58 -0.70
CA THR A 53 10.57 -15.42 -0.57
C THR A 53 9.81 -14.18 -0.10
N ILE A 54 10.52 -13.23 0.53
CA ILE A 54 9.94 -11.94 0.94
C ILE A 54 9.36 -11.15 -0.25
N TRP A 55 9.88 -11.35 -1.46
CA TRP A 55 9.43 -10.67 -2.67
C TRP A 55 8.00 -11.05 -3.07
N SER A 56 7.57 -12.27 -2.74
CA SER A 56 6.17 -12.68 -2.93
C SER A 56 5.17 -11.88 -2.08
N LEU A 57 5.63 -11.24 -1.00
CA LEU A 57 4.81 -10.38 -0.15
C LEU A 57 4.86 -8.91 -0.60
N ILE A 58 6.01 -8.46 -1.10
CA ILE A 58 6.24 -7.04 -1.43
C ILE A 58 5.72 -6.70 -2.83
N LEU A 59 6.05 -7.51 -3.85
CA LEU A 59 5.83 -7.15 -5.24
C LEU A 59 4.34 -7.12 -5.66
N PRO A 60 3.49 -8.08 -5.29
CA PRO A 60 2.08 -8.05 -5.69
C PRO A 60 1.35 -6.79 -5.21
N GLY A 61 1.64 -6.38 -3.96
CA GLY A 61 1.04 -5.20 -3.33
C GLY A 61 1.84 -3.92 -3.50
N CYS A 62 2.93 -3.91 -4.29
CA CYS A 62 3.79 -2.72 -4.35
C CYS A 62 3.08 -1.55 -5.05
N THR A 63 2.27 -1.81 -6.05
CA THR A 63 1.64 -0.77 -6.86
C THR A 63 0.13 -0.84 -6.68
N ASN A 64 -0.50 0.32 -6.56
CA ASN A 64 -1.95 0.40 -6.48
C ASN A 64 -2.45 1.43 -7.49
N ALA A 65 -3.27 0.97 -8.44
CA ALA A 65 -3.83 1.80 -9.49
C ALA A 65 -4.63 3.00 -8.93
N MET A 66 -5.31 2.83 -7.80
CA MET A 66 -6.08 3.89 -7.15
C MET A 66 -5.14 5.00 -6.67
N PHE A 67 -4.03 4.63 -6.04
CA PHE A 67 -3.02 5.58 -5.56
C PHE A 67 -2.33 6.32 -6.71
N ILE A 68 -2.05 5.62 -7.82
CA ILE A 68 -1.56 6.25 -9.06
C ILE A 68 -2.55 7.31 -9.56
N MET A 69 -3.84 6.95 -9.66
CA MET A 69 -4.88 7.84 -10.17
C MET A 69 -5.10 9.06 -9.26
N MET A 70 -5.11 8.85 -7.94
CA MET A 70 -5.19 9.94 -6.95
C MET A 70 -4.00 10.90 -7.08
N THR A 71 -2.78 10.36 -7.15
CA THR A 71 -1.55 11.16 -7.26
C THR A 71 -1.51 11.94 -8.58
N MET A 72 -1.93 11.32 -9.69
CA MET A 72 -2.02 11.98 -10.99
C MET A 72 -3.05 13.13 -10.96
N ASN A 73 -4.20 12.94 -10.31
CA ASN A 73 -5.18 14.01 -10.16
C ASN A 73 -4.65 15.17 -9.31
N ALA A 74 -3.80 14.90 -8.31
CA ALA A 74 -3.09 15.94 -7.57
C ALA A 74 -2.15 16.76 -8.47
N TYR A 75 -1.38 16.09 -9.34
CA TYR A 75 -0.48 16.76 -10.29
C TYR A 75 -1.22 17.67 -11.27
N LYS A 76 -2.43 17.30 -11.69
CA LYS A 76 -3.27 18.14 -12.57
C LYS A 76 -3.73 19.45 -11.93
N GLN A 77 -3.66 19.58 -10.61
CA GLN A 77 -4.01 20.83 -9.93
C GLN A 77 -2.91 21.90 -10.06
N VAL A 78 -1.69 21.51 -10.45
CA VAL A 78 -0.59 22.43 -10.67
C VAL A 78 -0.80 23.14 -12.01
N PRO A 79 -0.76 24.49 -12.04
CA PRO A 79 -0.88 25.23 -13.29
C PRO A 79 0.18 24.80 -14.31
N TYR A 80 -0.22 24.61 -15.56
CA TYR A 80 0.68 24.16 -16.62
C TYR A 80 1.80 25.17 -16.89
N SER A 81 1.53 26.48 -16.72
CA SER A 81 2.51 27.56 -16.88
C SER A 81 3.72 27.42 -15.95
N THR A 82 3.52 26.92 -14.71
CA THR A 82 4.62 26.66 -13.78
C THR A 82 5.56 25.58 -14.30
N ILE A 83 5.00 24.59 -15.00
CA ILE A 83 5.76 23.47 -15.56
C ILE A 83 6.50 23.92 -16.82
N GLU A 84 5.83 24.67 -17.69
CA GLU A 84 6.41 25.23 -18.91
C GLU A 84 7.56 26.19 -18.59
N SER A 85 7.41 27.06 -17.58
CA SER A 85 8.50 27.93 -17.11
C SER A 85 9.71 27.13 -16.65
N ALA A 86 9.49 26.06 -15.86
CA ALA A 86 10.58 25.22 -15.40
C ALA A 86 11.26 24.46 -16.57
N GLU A 87 10.51 24.04 -17.58
CA GLU A 87 11.05 23.42 -18.81
C GLU A 87 11.90 24.42 -19.61
N LEU A 88 11.47 25.69 -19.71
CA LEU A 88 12.24 26.77 -20.32
C LEU A 88 13.54 27.06 -19.55
N ASP A 89 13.52 26.96 -18.23
CA ASP A 89 14.69 27.05 -17.35
C ASP A 89 15.61 25.81 -17.44
N GLY A 90 15.29 24.82 -18.29
CA GLY A 90 16.09 23.62 -18.50
C GLY A 90 15.86 22.51 -17.47
N ALA A 91 14.79 22.55 -16.69
CA ALA A 91 14.47 21.51 -15.73
C ALA A 91 14.07 20.20 -16.44
N GLY A 92 14.83 19.13 -16.19
CA GLY A 92 14.48 17.78 -16.67
C GLY A 92 13.27 17.18 -15.95
N HIS A 93 12.74 16.07 -16.50
CA HIS A 93 11.54 15.39 -15.98
C HIS A 93 11.60 15.02 -14.50
N PHE A 94 12.74 14.51 -14.03
CA PHE A 94 12.91 14.16 -12.61
C PHE A 94 12.85 15.39 -11.70
N THR A 95 13.40 16.52 -12.15
CA THR A 95 13.33 17.78 -11.41
C THR A 95 11.89 18.26 -11.30
N ILE A 96 11.15 18.26 -12.41
CA ILE A 96 9.73 18.64 -12.43
C ILE A 96 8.92 17.72 -11.51
N MET A 97 9.13 16.40 -11.61
CA MET A 97 8.40 15.42 -10.81
C MET A 97 8.67 15.58 -9.30
N PHE A 98 9.94 15.58 -8.88
CA PHE A 98 10.29 15.55 -7.46
C PHE A 98 10.29 16.92 -6.79
N LYS A 99 10.65 18.00 -7.50
CA LYS A 99 10.77 19.34 -6.91
C LYS A 99 9.56 20.24 -7.13
N ILE A 100 8.74 19.96 -8.15
CA ILE A 100 7.58 20.83 -8.49
C ILE A 100 6.28 20.10 -8.19
N LEU A 101 6.07 18.91 -8.76
CA LEU A 101 4.80 18.20 -8.68
C LEU A 101 4.60 17.45 -7.36
N LEU A 102 5.61 16.70 -6.90
CA LEU A 102 5.52 15.89 -5.69
C LEU A 102 5.19 16.71 -4.43
N PRO A 103 5.82 17.89 -4.17
CA PRO A 103 5.49 18.72 -3.02
C PRO A 103 4.01 19.13 -2.98
N GLN A 104 3.42 19.41 -4.14
CA GLN A 104 2.00 19.79 -4.27
C GLN A 104 1.07 18.59 -4.00
N ALA A 105 1.52 17.38 -4.32
CA ALA A 105 0.77 16.15 -4.05
C ALA A 105 1.04 15.54 -2.66
N MET A 106 1.87 16.15 -1.82
CA MET A 106 2.33 15.56 -0.56
C MET A 106 1.18 15.13 0.36
N GLY A 107 0.08 15.89 0.41
CA GLY A 107 -1.10 15.51 1.20
C GLY A 107 -1.67 14.15 0.77
N LEU A 108 -1.94 13.98 -0.52
CA LEU A 108 -2.47 12.73 -1.08
C LEU A 108 -1.44 11.59 -1.04
N VAL A 109 -0.17 11.87 -1.31
CA VAL A 109 0.90 10.86 -1.23
C VAL A 109 1.07 10.35 0.20
N THR A 110 0.92 11.23 1.20
CA THR A 110 0.94 10.85 2.63
C THR A 110 -0.22 9.91 2.96
N VAL A 111 -1.42 10.20 2.46
CA VAL A 111 -2.59 9.31 2.60
C VAL A 111 -2.34 7.95 1.96
N CYS A 112 -1.78 7.90 0.76
CA CYS A 112 -1.43 6.66 0.07
C CYS A 112 -0.36 5.88 0.84
N MET A 113 0.65 6.57 1.40
CA MET A 113 1.70 5.98 2.22
C MET A 113 1.13 5.29 3.46
N ILE A 114 0.27 5.99 4.19
CA ILE A 114 -0.35 5.46 5.41
C ILE A 114 -1.24 4.26 5.08
N ASN A 115 -2.08 4.35 4.04
CA ASN A 115 -2.91 3.22 3.62
C ASN A 115 -2.07 2.01 3.20
N THR A 116 -0.99 2.23 2.44
CA THR A 116 -0.06 1.16 2.05
C THR A 116 0.56 0.51 3.29
N ALA A 117 0.99 1.30 4.28
CA ALA A 117 1.57 0.79 5.51
C ALA A 117 0.56 -0.06 6.32
N ILE A 118 -0.69 0.39 6.42
CA ILE A 118 -1.76 -0.35 7.09
C ILE A 118 -2.05 -1.68 6.36
N LEU A 119 -2.11 -1.67 5.02
CA LEU A 119 -2.30 -2.87 4.22
C LEU A 119 -1.16 -3.86 4.40
N SER A 120 0.09 -3.40 4.30
CA SER A 120 1.27 -4.24 4.52
C SER A 120 1.34 -4.79 5.94
N TRP A 121 0.95 -4.00 6.96
CA TRP A 121 0.86 -4.49 8.34
C TRP A 121 -0.16 -5.62 8.46
N ASN A 122 -1.30 -5.52 7.77
CA ASN A 122 -2.40 -6.49 7.80
C ASN A 122 -2.26 -7.67 6.81
N SER A 123 -1.09 -7.89 6.21
CA SER A 123 -0.83 -8.87 5.13
C SER A 123 -0.78 -10.35 5.56
N TRP A 124 -1.59 -10.78 6.52
CA TRP A 124 -1.57 -12.16 7.02
C TRP A 124 -2.03 -13.19 5.98
N PHE A 125 -3.05 -12.86 5.18
CA PHE A 125 -3.66 -13.80 4.23
C PHE A 125 -2.69 -14.11 3.09
N GLU A 126 -2.11 -13.08 2.49
CA GLU A 126 -1.10 -13.22 1.45
C GLU A 126 0.10 -14.03 1.97
N ALA A 127 0.57 -13.72 3.19
CA ALA A 127 1.67 -14.46 3.80
C ALA A 127 1.34 -15.94 4.06
N SER A 128 0.11 -16.27 4.49
CA SER A 128 -0.29 -17.66 4.70
C SER A 128 -0.26 -18.51 3.43
N ILE A 129 -0.43 -17.87 2.26
CA ILE A 129 -0.47 -18.54 0.96
C ILE A 129 0.93 -18.57 0.34
N TYR A 130 1.67 -17.46 0.39
CA TYR A 130 2.93 -17.32 -0.33
C TYR A 130 4.14 -17.85 0.42
N VAL A 131 4.14 -17.80 1.76
CA VAL A 131 5.31 -18.17 2.59
C VAL A 131 4.98 -19.12 3.76
N PRO A 132 4.13 -20.15 3.59
CA PRO A 132 3.67 -20.97 4.72
C PRO A 132 4.79 -21.71 5.46
N SER A 133 5.87 -22.08 4.78
CA SER A 133 6.96 -22.87 5.38
C SER A 133 8.08 -22.02 5.98
N ASN A 134 8.20 -20.73 5.60
CA ASN A 134 9.32 -19.88 5.99
C ASN A 134 8.90 -18.92 7.12
N LYS A 135 8.96 -19.38 8.36
CA LYS A 135 8.51 -18.62 9.55
C LYS A 135 9.34 -17.38 9.85
N GLU A 136 10.58 -17.29 9.35
CA GLU A 136 11.46 -16.15 9.58
C GLU A 136 10.97 -14.87 8.89
N ILE A 137 10.21 -15.03 7.79
CA ILE A 137 9.67 -13.91 7.00
C ILE A 137 8.18 -13.68 7.24
N TRP A 138 7.59 -14.33 8.24
CA TRP A 138 6.18 -14.16 8.57
C TRP A 138 5.91 -12.76 9.13
N PRO A 139 4.89 -12.05 8.61
CA PRO A 139 4.46 -10.81 9.23
C PRO A 139 3.85 -11.10 10.60
N LEU A 140 3.93 -10.12 11.50
CA LEU A 140 3.40 -10.22 12.85
C LEU A 140 1.92 -10.67 12.87
N GLN A 141 1.11 -10.20 11.91
CA GLN A 141 -0.30 -10.58 11.84
C GLN A 141 -0.53 -12.06 11.52
N LEU A 142 0.37 -12.72 10.78
CA LEU A 142 0.27 -14.15 10.54
C LEU A 142 0.60 -14.95 11.81
N TRP A 143 1.60 -14.51 12.57
CA TRP A 143 1.89 -15.07 13.90
C TRP A 143 0.71 -14.97 14.85
N ILE A 144 0.07 -13.80 14.92
CA ILE A 144 -1.14 -13.59 15.74
C ILE A 144 -2.25 -14.56 15.33
N ARG A 145 -2.51 -14.70 14.03
CA ARG A 145 -3.50 -15.65 13.51
C ARG A 145 -3.20 -17.09 13.94
N GLN A 146 -1.94 -17.50 13.88
CA GLN A 146 -1.55 -18.84 14.35
C GLN A 146 -1.80 -18.98 15.86
N ILE A 147 -1.39 -18.00 16.67
CA ILE A 147 -1.60 -18.01 18.12
C ILE A 147 -3.09 -18.12 18.48
N VAL A 148 -3.95 -17.38 17.79
CA VAL A 148 -5.40 -17.42 17.99
C VAL A 148 -5.97 -18.79 17.63
N ALA A 149 -5.51 -19.40 16.54
CA ALA A 149 -5.91 -20.76 16.16
C ALA A 149 -5.45 -21.79 17.21
N ASP A 150 -4.22 -21.66 17.72
CA ASP A 150 -3.68 -22.54 18.74
C ASP A 150 -4.46 -22.41 20.07
N ASN A 151 -5.02 -21.23 20.40
CA ASN A 151 -5.81 -21.04 21.61
C ASN A 151 -7.07 -21.92 21.65
N GLU A 152 -7.69 -22.24 20.52
CA GLU A 152 -8.85 -23.13 20.47
C GLU A 152 -8.49 -24.54 21.00
N SER A 153 -7.31 -25.03 20.63
CA SER A 153 -6.81 -26.33 21.13
C SER A 153 -6.53 -26.32 22.63
N ILE A 154 -6.08 -25.18 23.18
CA ILE A 154 -5.81 -25.03 24.62
C ILE A 154 -7.11 -25.09 25.42
N LEU A 155 -8.17 -24.45 24.93
CA LEU A 155 -9.47 -24.41 25.60
C LEU A 155 -10.17 -25.78 25.61
N GLN A 156 -9.90 -26.63 24.62
CA GLN A 156 -10.46 -27.97 24.51
C GLN A 156 -9.63 -29.04 25.23
N ALA A 157 -8.46 -28.69 25.76
CA ALA A 157 -7.60 -29.63 26.46
C ALA A 157 -8.19 -30.05 27.82
N ALA A 158 -8.00 -31.32 28.21
CA ALA A 158 -8.43 -31.84 29.50
C ALA A 158 -7.80 -31.09 30.70
N THR A 159 -6.58 -30.56 30.50
CA THR A 159 -5.89 -29.67 31.43
C THR A 159 -5.44 -28.42 30.68
N PRO A 160 -6.27 -27.35 30.64
CA PRO A 160 -5.93 -26.14 29.92
C PRO A 160 -4.71 -25.44 30.52
N ASP A 161 -3.75 -25.07 29.66
CA ASP A 161 -2.63 -24.21 30.05
C ASP A 161 -3.05 -22.74 29.99
N TRP A 162 -3.54 -22.24 31.12
CA TRP A 162 -3.99 -20.86 31.27
C TRP A 162 -2.86 -19.83 31.11
N ASN A 163 -1.61 -20.19 31.42
CA ASN A 163 -0.47 -19.28 31.26
C ASN A 163 -0.20 -19.02 29.78
N LYS A 164 -0.17 -20.09 28.97
CA LYS A 164 -0.01 -19.97 27.52
C LYS A 164 -1.15 -19.16 26.90
N TYR A 165 -2.39 -19.40 27.34
CA TYR A 165 -3.56 -18.64 26.90
C TYR A 165 -3.44 -17.14 27.23
N LEU A 166 -3.01 -16.78 28.46
CA LEU A 166 -2.88 -15.38 28.87
C LEU A 166 -1.79 -14.65 28.08
N VAL A 167 -0.63 -15.30 27.86
CA VAL A 167 0.46 -14.74 27.05
C VAL A 167 0.00 -14.47 25.62
N SER A 168 -0.77 -15.37 25.01
CA SER A 168 -1.38 -15.18 23.68
C SER A 168 -2.18 -13.87 23.61
N TYR A 169 -3.02 -13.59 24.62
CA TYR A 169 -3.81 -12.36 24.66
C TYR A 169 -2.96 -11.11 24.84
N CYS A 170 -1.93 -11.15 25.70
CA CYS A 170 -0.99 -10.05 25.85
C CYS A 170 -0.30 -9.70 24.53
N VAL A 171 0.12 -10.71 23.75
CA VAL A 171 0.74 -10.51 22.43
C VAL A 171 -0.22 -9.85 21.45
N ILE A 172 -1.49 -10.27 21.40
CA ILE A 172 -2.52 -9.66 20.53
C ILE A 172 -2.72 -8.18 20.87
N ILE A 173 -2.81 -7.84 22.16
CA ILE A 173 -2.99 -6.46 22.63
C ILE A 173 -1.78 -5.60 22.21
N ILE A 174 -0.57 -6.08 22.50
CA ILE A 174 0.67 -5.36 22.18
C ILE A 174 0.80 -5.16 20.67
N ALA A 175 0.47 -6.16 19.85
CA ALA A 175 0.56 -6.07 18.40
C ALA A 175 -0.51 -5.16 17.77
N THR A 176 -1.65 -4.96 18.43
CA THR A 176 -2.72 -4.06 17.99
C THR A 176 -2.43 -2.60 18.34
N LEU A 177 -1.65 -2.36 19.40
CA LEU A 177 -1.37 -1.03 19.92
C LEU A 177 -0.74 -0.06 18.89
N PRO A 178 0.26 -0.45 18.07
CA PRO A 178 0.83 0.44 17.05
C PRO A 178 -0.21 0.93 16.04
N VAL A 179 -1.16 0.07 15.66
CA VAL A 179 -2.23 0.43 14.72
C VAL A 179 -3.18 1.44 15.34
N LEU A 180 -3.57 1.23 16.61
CA LEU A 180 -4.41 2.16 17.36
C LEU A 180 -3.74 3.53 17.52
N ILE A 181 -2.43 3.56 17.78
CA ILE A 181 -1.66 4.80 17.88
C ILE A 181 -1.55 5.48 16.51
N ALA A 182 -1.37 4.73 15.41
CA ALA A 182 -1.23 5.27 14.07
C ALA A 182 -2.54 5.85 13.50
N MET A 183 -3.70 5.29 13.86
CA MET A 183 -5.02 5.74 13.38
C MET A 183 -5.28 7.25 13.54
N PRO A 184 -5.11 7.90 14.72
CA PRO A 184 -5.38 9.32 14.87
C PRO A 184 -4.47 10.20 13.99
N PHE A 185 -3.22 9.79 13.74
CA PHE A 185 -2.34 10.50 12.80
C PHE A 185 -2.83 10.34 11.36
N ALA A 186 -3.28 9.14 10.99
CA ALA A 186 -3.88 8.88 9.69
C ALA A 186 -5.11 9.75 9.44
N GLN A 187 -6.03 9.79 10.40
CA GLN A 187 -7.28 10.57 10.31
C GLN A 187 -7.02 12.07 10.21
N LYS A 188 -6.08 12.62 10.98
CA LYS A 188 -5.71 14.05 10.88
C LYS A 188 -5.17 14.41 9.49
N GLN A 189 -4.37 13.56 8.86
CA GLN A 189 -3.85 13.82 7.51
C GLN A 189 -4.93 13.65 6.43
N LEU A 190 -5.84 12.68 6.59
CA LEU A 190 -7.00 12.50 5.73
C LEU A 190 -7.92 13.73 5.74
N GLN A 191 -8.20 14.30 6.92
CA GLN A 191 -9.00 15.53 7.05
C GLN A 191 -8.32 16.74 6.41
N LYS A 192 -7.00 16.89 6.56
CA LYS A 192 -6.24 17.95 5.88
C LYS A 192 -6.26 17.79 4.36
N GLY A 193 -6.22 16.55 3.86
CA GLY A 193 -6.28 16.24 2.44
C GLY A 193 -7.67 16.48 1.83
N SER A 194 -8.76 16.17 2.55
CA SER A 194 -10.12 16.41 2.04
C SER A 194 -10.49 17.89 2.00
N LEU A 195 -9.98 18.70 2.94
CA LEU A 195 -10.21 20.15 2.96
C LEU A 195 -9.63 20.86 1.73
N LEU A 196 -8.50 20.38 1.19
CA LEU A 196 -7.93 20.93 -0.06
C LEU A 196 -8.73 20.52 -1.31
N GLY A 197 -9.43 19.39 -1.28
CA GLY A 197 -10.30 18.93 -2.38
C GLY A 197 -11.72 19.50 -2.34
N ALA A 198 -12.22 19.88 -1.16
CA ALA A 198 -13.59 20.36 -0.95
C ALA A 198 -13.73 21.89 -0.98
N VAL A 199 -12.64 22.67 -0.89
CA VAL A 199 -12.66 24.15 -0.95
C VAL A 199 -12.50 24.68 -2.39
N LYS A 200 -12.68 23.83 -3.40
CA LYS A 200 -12.81 24.25 -4.80
C LYS A 200 -14.19 23.88 -5.34
N GLU A 201 -15.21 24.50 -4.76
CA GLU A 201 -16.39 25.01 -5.47
C GLU A 201 -16.62 26.47 -5.06
#